data_AF-A0A373FBA3-F1
#
_entry.id   AF-A0A373FBA3-F1
#
_cell.length_a   1.000
_cell.length_b   1.000
_cell.length_c   1.000
_cell.angle_alpha   90.00
_cell.angle_beta   90.00
_cell.angle_gamma   90.00
#
_symmetry.space_group_name_H-M   'P 1'
#
loop_
_entity.id
_entity.type
_entity.pdbx_description
1 polymer ?
#
loop_
_entity_poly.entity_id
_entity_poly.type
_entity_poly.pdbx_seq_one_letter_code
_entity_poly.pdbx_strand_id
1 'polypeptide(L)'
;MELQLLSHSYIPELFSFDSEVQEVSAKEKAVICFADEPTAIRSVTLTGQEWEEMTDIYSGMAIAEAGKNEIASVKAKQYGGFLYTVTSYSSGASNEIHAWQLIPERLYTEATMDKVDWPKVHAEKSHAFSYLGLRVKVAGQVMICAKPVNFLRGLPTVAPLSMSEAQTYDKERRSVGWRPHTYGADPTISWHKLAGHPVVIYESEGKRSRGTLICRIRGEIQDFHLSLAEEGLNFDTDIEQAVATSANGELGAKTFGTRPKRGSEVSMDQACLF
;
A
#
# COMPACT_ATOMS: atom_id res chain seq x y z
N MET A 1 36.43 38.95 -2.94
CA MET A 1 36.88 38.06 -4.01
C MET A 1 36.05 36.79 -3.88
N GLU A 2 34.87 36.82 -4.48
CA GLU A 2 33.86 35.76 -4.48
C GLU A 2 34.01 34.91 -5.75
N LEU A 3 33.89 33.59 -5.61
CA LEU A 3 33.55 32.59 -6.63
C LEU A 3 33.15 31.31 -5.84
N GLN A 4 32.20 30.46 -6.20
CA GLN A 4 30.94 30.55 -6.96
C GLN A 4 30.25 29.18 -6.74
N LEU A 5 28.94 29.18 -6.55
CA LEU A 5 28.06 28.01 -6.47
C LEU A 5 27.74 27.47 -7.88
N LEU A 6 27.73 26.14 -8.02
CA LEU A 6 27.13 25.38 -9.13
C LEU A 6 26.33 24.24 -8.48
N SER A 7 25.13 23.84 -8.90
CA SER A 7 24.30 24.20 -10.04
C SER A 7 22.88 23.70 -9.77
N HIS A 8 21.88 24.55 -10.02
CA HIS A 8 20.47 24.17 -10.15
C HIS A 8 20.24 23.48 -11.50
N SER A 9 19.54 22.35 -11.53
CA SER A 9 18.94 21.83 -12.77
C SER A 9 17.53 22.38 -12.92
N TYR A 10 17.44 23.27 -13.90
CA TYR A 10 16.29 24.00 -14.40
C TYR A 10 15.43 23.06 -15.28
N ILE A 11 14.11 23.04 -15.08
CA ILE A 11 13.15 22.40 -16.00
C ILE A 11 12.60 23.52 -16.89
N PRO A 12 12.83 23.51 -18.22
CA PRO A 12 12.28 24.53 -19.09
C PRO A 12 10.86 24.18 -19.55
N GLU A 13 10.01 25.22 -19.50
CA GLU A 13 9.02 25.61 -20.51
C GLU A 13 8.06 24.54 -21.08
N LEU A 14 6.83 24.52 -20.54
CA LEU A 14 5.67 23.86 -21.16
C LEU A 14 4.46 24.82 -21.36
N PHE A 15 4.71 26.12 -21.31
CA PHE A 15 3.71 27.15 -21.57
C PHE A 15 4.25 28.20 -22.54
N SER A 16 4.39 27.82 -23.82
CA SER A 16 4.32 28.79 -24.92
C SER A 16 2.98 28.56 -25.62
N PHE A 17 2.03 29.47 -25.43
CA PHE A 17 0.80 29.53 -26.20
C PHE A 17 1.04 30.55 -27.31
N ASP A 18 1.42 30.08 -28.49
CA ASP A 18 1.31 30.89 -29.70
C ASP A 18 -0.16 30.93 -30.11
N SER A 19 -0.70 32.14 -29.99
CA SER A 19 -2.03 32.52 -30.44
C SER A 19 -2.04 32.69 -31.95
N GLU A 20 -2.50 31.68 -32.68
CA GLU A 20 -3.07 31.87 -34.01
C GLU A 20 -4.52 31.38 -34.03
N VAL A 21 -5.40 32.33 -34.34
CA VAL A 21 -6.83 32.16 -34.53
C VAL A 21 -7.06 31.45 -35.86
N GLN A 22 -7.63 30.26 -35.81
CA GLN A 22 -8.40 29.70 -36.93
C GLN A 22 -9.78 29.25 -36.42
N GLU A 23 -10.79 30.04 -36.78
CA GLU A 23 -12.19 29.63 -36.72
C GLU A 23 -12.40 28.42 -37.65
N VAL A 24 -12.66 27.25 -37.06
CA VAL A 24 -13.38 26.18 -37.76
C VAL A 24 -14.47 25.64 -36.85
N SER A 25 -15.66 26.20 -37.10
CA SER A 25 -16.98 25.58 -37.13
C SER A 25 -17.17 24.16 -36.53
N ALA A 26 -18.13 24.12 -35.61
CA ALA A 26 -19.10 23.05 -35.37
C ALA A 26 -18.65 21.74 -34.68
N LYS A 27 -19.08 21.67 -33.40
CA LYS A 27 -19.68 20.49 -32.76
C LYS A 27 -18.84 19.21 -32.73
N GLU A 28 -18.01 19.11 -31.70
CA GLU A 28 -17.87 17.87 -30.94
C GLU A 28 -17.32 18.22 -29.55
N LYS A 29 -18.24 18.56 -28.62
CA LYS A 29 -17.93 18.41 -27.20
C LYS A 29 -17.80 16.92 -26.97
N ALA A 30 -16.58 16.43 -26.82
CA ALA A 30 -16.32 15.13 -26.22
C ALA A 30 -16.86 15.17 -24.78
N VAL A 31 -18.14 14.83 -24.66
CA VAL A 31 -18.76 14.51 -23.38
C VAL A 31 -18.16 13.17 -23.00
N ILE A 32 -17.22 13.18 -22.05
CA ILE A 32 -16.83 11.96 -21.35
C ILE A 32 -18.06 11.57 -20.52
N CYS A 33 -18.95 10.78 -21.12
CA CYS A 33 -20.07 10.18 -20.44
C CYS A 33 -19.54 9.14 -19.45
N PHE A 34 -19.52 9.49 -18.17
CA PHE A 34 -19.31 8.52 -17.09
C PHE A 34 -20.63 7.74 -16.91
N ALA A 35 -20.88 6.77 -17.79
CA ALA A 35 -22.04 5.89 -17.73
C ALA A 35 -21.77 4.63 -16.87
N ASP A 36 -21.15 4.81 -15.70
CA ASP A 36 -21.07 3.78 -14.67
C ASP A 36 -21.94 4.24 -13.49
N GLU A 37 -22.71 3.34 -12.89
CA GLU A 37 -23.44 3.62 -11.64
C GLU A 37 -22.49 4.32 -10.65
N PRO A 38 -22.90 5.44 -10.02
CA PRO A 38 -21.99 6.35 -9.32
C PRO A 38 -21.37 5.78 -8.03
N THR A 39 -21.47 4.47 -7.75
CA THR A 39 -21.20 3.91 -6.42
C THR A 39 -20.58 2.52 -6.39
N ALA A 40 -20.34 1.86 -7.52
CA ALA A 40 -19.64 0.56 -7.52
C ALA A 40 -18.13 0.76 -7.32
N ILE A 41 -17.56 0.19 -6.25
CA ILE A 41 -16.12 0.19 -6.04
C ILE A 41 -15.47 -0.65 -7.14
N ARG A 42 -14.62 -0.02 -7.95
CA ARG A 42 -13.88 -0.71 -9.00
C ARG A 42 -12.59 -1.30 -8.43
N SER A 43 -12.32 -2.56 -8.73
CA SER A 43 -11.02 -3.18 -8.44
C SER A 43 -10.11 -3.16 -9.66
N VAL A 44 -8.84 -2.83 -9.45
CA VAL A 44 -7.79 -2.79 -10.47
C VAL A 44 -6.58 -3.53 -9.95
N THR A 45 -6.06 -4.50 -10.71
CA THR A 45 -4.82 -5.20 -10.34
C THR A 45 -3.62 -4.38 -10.80
N LEU A 46 -2.66 -4.19 -9.89
CA LEU A 46 -1.36 -3.57 -10.16
C LEU A 46 -0.26 -4.63 -10.15
N THR A 47 0.85 -4.39 -10.85
CA THR A 47 2.07 -5.17 -10.58
C THR A 47 2.54 -4.95 -9.15
N GLY A 48 3.31 -5.90 -8.61
CA GLY A 48 3.88 -5.76 -7.26
C GLY A 48 4.66 -4.44 -7.08
N GLN A 49 5.40 -4.02 -8.11
CA GLN A 49 6.16 -2.77 -8.12
C GLN A 49 5.23 -1.55 -8.07
N GLU A 50 4.26 -1.46 -8.98
CA GLU A 50 3.32 -0.34 -9.04
C GLU A 50 2.50 -0.22 -7.75
N TRP A 51 2.16 -1.36 -7.12
CA TRP A 51 1.46 -1.38 -5.84
C TRP A 51 2.29 -0.70 -4.75
N GLU A 52 3.57 -1.05 -4.60
CA GLU A 52 4.47 -0.39 -3.63
C GLU A 52 4.53 1.12 -3.89
N GLU A 53 4.67 1.52 -5.16
CA GLU A 53 4.72 2.94 -5.51
C GLU A 53 3.40 3.69 -5.23
N MET A 54 2.27 2.98 -5.21
CA MET A 54 0.98 3.56 -4.84
C MET A 54 0.87 3.72 -3.32
N THR A 55 1.53 2.89 -2.51
CA THR A 55 1.55 3.10 -1.05
C THR A 55 2.26 4.40 -0.64
N ASP A 56 3.25 4.85 -1.43
CA ASP A 56 4.01 6.09 -1.18
C ASP A 56 3.14 7.36 -1.16
N ILE A 57 1.98 7.32 -1.84
CA ILE A 57 1.00 8.40 -1.89
C ILE A 57 -0.11 8.28 -0.83
N TYR A 58 0.09 7.43 0.18
CA TYR A 58 -0.78 7.36 1.35
C TYR A 58 -0.94 8.74 2.00
N SER A 59 -2.20 9.15 2.16
CA SER A 59 -2.63 10.47 2.60
C SER A 59 -3.68 10.42 3.72
N GLY A 60 -3.96 9.23 4.27
CA GLY A 60 -4.98 9.06 5.31
C GLY A 60 -4.74 9.92 6.55
N MET A 61 -3.48 10.03 7.01
CA MET A 61 -3.11 10.90 8.13
C MET A 61 -3.35 12.38 7.83
N ALA A 62 -2.92 12.86 6.67
CA ALA A 62 -3.10 14.26 6.28
C ALA A 62 -4.59 14.65 6.21
N ILE A 63 -5.46 13.73 5.79
CA ILE A 63 -6.91 13.94 5.80
C ILE A 63 -7.47 13.95 7.23
N ALA A 64 -7.00 13.05 8.10
CA ALA A 64 -7.46 12.95 9.48
C ALA A 64 -7.07 14.16 10.33
N GLU A 65 -5.87 14.70 10.12
CA GLU A 65 -5.28 15.80 10.89
C GLU A 65 -5.73 17.19 10.42
N ALA A 66 -6.42 17.29 9.27
CA ALA A 66 -6.88 18.56 8.73
C ALA A 66 -7.80 19.31 9.70
N GLY A 67 -7.51 20.61 9.86
CA GLY A 67 -8.23 21.52 10.73
C GLY A 67 -9.71 21.67 10.35
N LYS A 68 -10.50 22.25 11.27
CA LYS A 68 -11.90 22.58 10.97
C LYS A 68 -11.93 23.65 9.86
N ASN A 69 -12.61 23.35 8.75
CA ASN A 69 -12.69 24.17 7.53
C ASN A 69 -11.37 24.27 6.74
N GLU A 70 -10.44 23.33 6.94
CA GLU A 70 -9.21 23.24 6.15
C GLU A 70 -9.30 22.11 5.13
N ILE A 71 -8.91 22.38 3.90
CA ILE A 71 -8.80 21.37 2.85
C ILE A 71 -7.44 20.67 2.99
N ALA A 72 -7.45 19.37 3.28
CA ALA A 72 -6.27 18.55 3.44
C ALA A 72 -5.38 18.56 2.19
N SER A 73 -4.07 18.73 2.36
CA SER A 73 -3.10 18.55 1.27
C SER A 73 -2.71 17.08 1.18
N VAL A 74 -2.93 16.46 0.02
CA VAL A 74 -2.72 15.02 -0.19
C VAL A 74 -1.67 14.77 -1.25
N LYS A 75 -1.00 13.63 -1.14
CA LYS A 75 -0.16 13.11 -2.21
C LYS A 75 -1.06 12.47 -3.27
N ALA A 76 -0.63 12.56 -4.53
CA ALA A 76 -1.36 11.96 -5.62
C ALA A 76 -0.42 11.43 -6.71
N LYS A 77 -0.89 10.44 -7.47
CA LYS A 77 -0.17 9.82 -8.58
C LYS A 77 -1.11 9.50 -9.72
N GLN A 78 -0.62 9.63 -10.95
CA GLN A 78 -1.36 9.27 -12.14
C GLN A 78 -1.21 7.78 -12.47
N TYR A 79 -2.31 7.11 -12.81
CA TYR A 79 -2.34 5.74 -13.30
C TYR A 79 -3.51 5.58 -14.29
N GLY A 80 -3.31 4.85 -15.40
CA GLY A 80 -4.40 4.61 -16.37
C GLY A 80 -5.12 5.87 -16.88
N GLY A 81 -4.42 7.01 -16.96
CA GLY A 81 -4.99 8.30 -17.38
C GLY A 81 -5.68 9.11 -16.28
N PHE A 82 -5.83 8.59 -15.07
CA PHE A 82 -6.49 9.27 -13.96
C PHE A 82 -5.55 9.55 -12.80
N LEU A 83 -5.88 10.56 -11.99
CA LEU A 83 -5.14 10.92 -10.79
C LEU A 83 -5.77 10.25 -9.56
N TYR A 84 -4.95 9.71 -8.66
CA TYR A 84 -5.40 9.00 -7.46
C TYR A 84 -4.70 9.50 -6.21
N THR A 85 -5.40 9.43 -5.07
CA THR A 85 -4.82 9.51 -3.73
C THR A 85 -5.18 8.26 -2.93
N VAL A 86 -4.29 7.82 -2.03
CA VAL A 86 -4.49 6.62 -1.21
C VAL A 86 -4.92 7.00 0.19
N THR A 87 -6.01 6.41 0.68
CA THR A 87 -6.57 6.70 2.01
C THR A 87 -6.27 5.62 3.03
N SER A 88 -6.10 4.38 2.59
CA SER A 88 -5.71 3.25 3.43
C SER A 88 -5.15 2.13 2.56
N TYR A 89 -4.38 1.24 3.18
CA TYR A 89 -3.92 0.02 2.55
C TYR A 89 -3.73 -1.07 3.60
N SER A 90 -3.76 -2.31 3.15
CA SER A 90 -3.53 -3.51 3.95
C SER A 90 -2.38 -4.29 3.34
N SER A 91 -1.40 -4.65 4.17
CA SER A 91 -0.30 -5.56 3.80
C SER A 91 -0.47 -6.89 4.53
N GLY A 92 -0.36 -8.01 3.83
CA GLY A 92 -0.50 -9.36 4.38
C GLY A 92 -1.58 -10.17 3.67
N ALA A 93 -2.72 -10.38 4.34
CA ALA A 93 -3.73 -11.36 3.89
C ALA A 93 -4.51 -10.91 2.64
N SER A 94 -4.82 -9.61 2.50
CA SER A 94 -5.65 -9.05 1.42
C SER A 94 -4.89 -8.19 0.41
N ASN A 95 -3.70 -7.67 0.76
CA ASN A 95 -2.81 -6.87 -0.10
C ASN A 95 -3.55 -5.86 -0.99
N GLU A 96 -4.34 -5.01 -0.35
CA GLU A 96 -5.28 -4.11 -1.01
C GLU A 96 -5.01 -2.67 -0.61
N ILE A 97 -5.00 -1.77 -1.58
CA ILE A 97 -4.97 -0.32 -1.39
C ILE A 97 -6.36 0.23 -1.67
N HIS A 98 -6.89 1.03 -0.75
CA HIS A 98 -8.09 1.81 -0.96
C HIS A 98 -7.69 3.23 -1.39
N ALA A 99 -8.11 3.60 -2.59
CA ALA A 99 -7.78 4.86 -3.23
C ALA A 99 -9.03 5.57 -3.72
N TRP A 100 -8.87 6.85 -4.02
CA TRP A 100 -9.90 7.69 -4.61
C TRP A 100 -9.39 8.34 -5.88
N GLN A 101 -10.17 8.20 -6.94
CA GLN A 101 -9.97 8.94 -8.17
C GLN A 101 -10.27 10.42 -7.90
N LEU A 102 -9.32 11.27 -8.26
CA LEU A 102 -9.39 12.71 -8.11
C LEU A 102 -9.81 13.36 -9.42
N ILE A 103 -10.78 14.27 -9.34
CA ILE A 103 -11.16 15.13 -10.47
C ILE A 103 -11.13 16.61 -10.06
N PRO A 104 -10.92 17.54 -11.00
CA PRO A 104 -11.04 18.97 -10.73
C PRO A 104 -12.44 19.32 -10.22
N GLU A 105 -12.53 20.23 -9.25
CA GLU A 105 -13.79 20.68 -8.64
C GLU A 105 -14.84 21.11 -9.67
N ARG A 106 -14.43 21.80 -10.74
CA ARG A 106 -15.31 22.23 -11.84
C ARG A 106 -16.03 21.10 -12.59
N LEU A 107 -15.57 19.85 -12.46
CA LEU A 107 -16.16 18.68 -13.12
C LEU A 107 -17.06 17.88 -12.18
N TYR A 108 -17.10 18.22 -10.89
CA TYR A 108 -17.92 17.54 -9.89
C TYR A 108 -19.21 18.31 -9.67
N THR A 109 -20.35 17.64 -9.82
CA THR A 109 -21.69 18.28 -9.78
C THR A 109 -22.45 18.03 -8.49
N GLU A 110 -21.98 17.11 -7.64
CA GLU A 110 -22.65 16.71 -6.41
C GLU A 110 -22.17 17.55 -5.21
N ALA A 111 -22.78 17.32 -4.04
CA ALA A 111 -22.39 17.99 -2.80
C ALA A 111 -20.95 17.64 -2.41
N THR A 112 -20.18 18.65 -2.00
CA THR A 112 -18.79 18.50 -1.56
C THR A 112 -18.65 18.71 -0.06
N MET A 113 -17.59 18.17 0.53
CA MET A 113 -17.21 18.39 1.92
C MET A 113 -15.72 18.70 2.07
N ASP A 114 -15.33 19.46 3.08
CA ASP A 114 -13.92 19.73 3.39
C ASP A 114 -13.35 18.78 4.45
N LYS A 115 -14.21 18.02 5.13
CA LYS A 115 -13.83 17.11 6.22
C LYS A 115 -14.74 15.89 6.28
N VAL A 116 -14.14 14.74 6.60
CA VAL A 116 -14.86 13.49 6.88
C VAL A 116 -15.51 13.56 8.25
N ASP A 117 -16.82 13.26 8.30
CA ASP A 117 -17.55 13.05 9.54
C ASP A 117 -17.34 11.61 10.03
N TRP A 118 -16.22 11.39 10.71
CA TRP A 118 -15.87 10.07 11.27
C TRP A 118 -16.94 9.50 12.21
N PRO A 119 -17.54 10.28 13.14
CA PRO A 119 -18.68 9.80 13.93
C PRO A 119 -19.81 9.22 13.08
N LYS A 120 -20.20 9.92 12.01
CA LYS A 120 -21.23 9.44 11.09
C LYS A 120 -20.81 8.16 10.35
N VAL A 121 -19.59 8.13 9.81
CA VAL A 121 -19.04 6.94 9.11
C VAL A 121 -19.05 5.71 10.02
N HIS A 122 -18.63 5.87 11.28
CA HIS A 122 -18.65 4.79 12.26
C HIS A 122 -20.07 4.34 12.63
N ALA A 123 -21.01 5.28 12.74
CA ALA A 123 -22.42 4.97 13.03
C ALA A 123 -23.09 4.18 11.89
N GLU A 124 -22.80 4.55 10.64
CA GLU A 124 -23.36 3.90 9.45
C GLU A 124 -22.72 2.54 9.14
N LYS A 125 -21.59 2.20 9.78
CA LYS A 125 -20.79 0.99 9.51
C LYS A 125 -20.45 0.82 8.03
N SER A 126 -20.48 1.91 7.27
CA SER A 126 -20.26 1.93 5.83
C SER A 126 -19.05 2.81 5.56
N HIS A 127 -17.89 2.17 5.43
CA HIS A 127 -16.65 2.84 5.03
C HIS A 127 -16.58 3.10 3.52
N ALA A 128 -17.49 2.51 2.74
CA ALA A 128 -17.46 2.53 1.28
C ALA A 128 -17.54 3.95 0.68
N PHE A 129 -18.15 4.91 1.39
CA PHE A 129 -18.44 6.25 0.86
C PHE A 129 -17.85 7.39 1.69
N SER A 130 -16.98 7.10 2.65
CA SER A 130 -16.54 8.08 3.65
C SER A 130 -15.81 9.30 3.08
N TYR A 131 -15.32 9.22 1.84
CA TYR A 131 -14.58 10.30 1.19
C TYR A 131 -15.22 10.80 -0.11
N LEU A 132 -16.42 10.32 -0.49
CA LEU A 132 -17.07 10.79 -1.71
C LEU A 132 -17.40 12.28 -1.62
N GLY A 133 -16.96 13.08 -2.59
CA GLY A 133 -17.13 14.53 -2.56
C GLY A 133 -16.16 15.27 -1.64
N LEU A 134 -15.20 14.59 -1.01
CA LEU A 134 -14.17 15.25 -0.21
C LEU A 134 -13.28 16.12 -1.08
N ARG A 135 -13.14 17.38 -0.68
CA ARG A 135 -12.20 18.35 -1.24
C ARG A 135 -10.82 18.10 -0.67
N VAL A 136 -9.82 18.04 -1.54
CA VAL A 136 -8.40 17.86 -1.19
C VAL A 136 -7.54 18.77 -2.05
N LYS A 137 -6.33 19.11 -1.58
CA LYS A 137 -5.34 19.86 -2.35
C LYS A 137 -4.26 18.95 -2.88
N VAL A 138 -4.01 19.00 -4.19
CA VAL A 138 -2.86 18.37 -4.83
C VAL A 138 -2.03 19.48 -5.46
N ALA A 139 -0.78 19.64 -5.01
CA ALA A 139 0.11 20.70 -5.48
C ALA A 139 -0.55 22.10 -5.50
N GLY A 140 -1.35 22.41 -4.48
CA GLY A 140 -2.06 23.69 -4.33
C GLY A 140 -3.39 23.80 -5.08
N GLN A 141 -3.75 22.84 -5.95
CA GLN A 141 -5.02 22.83 -6.67
C GLN A 141 -6.07 22.01 -5.94
N VAL A 142 -7.31 22.53 -5.87
CA VAL A 142 -8.44 21.84 -5.25
C VAL A 142 -8.99 20.76 -6.21
N MET A 143 -9.05 19.54 -5.69
CA MET A 143 -9.53 18.34 -6.37
C MET A 143 -10.59 17.66 -5.50
N ILE A 144 -11.42 16.82 -6.09
CA ILE A 144 -12.51 16.09 -5.44
C ILE A 144 -12.25 14.59 -5.51
N CYS A 145 -12.36 13.91 -4.37
CA CYS A 145 -12.49 12.45 -4.30
C CYS A 145 -13.82 12.02 -4.92
N ALA A 146 -13.81 11.58 -6.17
CA ALA A 146 -15.03 11.36 -6.95
C ALA A 146 -15.43 9.89 -7.09
N LYS A 147 -14.46 8.97 -7.16
CA LYS A 147 -14.76 7.53 -7.31
C LYS A 147 -13.84 6.67 -6.45
N PRO A 148 -14.37 5.73 -5.66
CA PRO A 148 -13.56 4.78 -4.92
C PRO A 148 -12.96 3.73 -5.87
N VAL A 149 -11.68 3.40 -5.66
CA VAL A 149 -10.96 2.36 -6.40
C VAL A 149 -10.15 1.53 -5.42
N ASN A 150 -10.23 0.21 -5.57
CA ASN A 150 -9.38 -0.73 -4.86
C ASN A 150 -8.26 -1.20 -5.78
N PHE A 151 -7.01 -0.94 -5.41
CA PHE A 151 -5.87 -1.51 -6.10
C PHE A 151 -5.45 -2.81 -5.42
N LEU A 152 -5.58 -3.91 -6.15
CA LEU A 152 -5.17 -5.24 -5.71
C LEU A 152 -3.73 -5.47 -6.12
N ARG A 153 -2.90 -5.97 -5.20
CA ARG A 153 -1.52 -6.33 -5.53
C ARG A 153 -1.50 -7.61 -6.36
N GLY A 154 -0.89 -7.54 -7.53
CA GLY A 154 -0.51 -8.70 -8.33
C GLY A 154 0.93 -9.12 -8.06
N LEU A 155 1.36 -10.16 -8.77
CA LEU A 155 2.74 -10.63 -8.70
C LEU A 155 3.73 -9.58 -9.22
N PRO A 156 4.97 -9.58 -8.70
CA PRO A 156 6.04 -8.76 -9.26
C PRO A 156 6.39 -9.21 -10.69
N THR A 157 6.77 -8.26 -11.54
CA THR A 157 7.19 -8.53 -12.95
C THR A 157 8.71 -8.36 -13.17
N VAL A 158 9.47 -8.13 -12.10
CA VAL A 158 10.94 -8.02 -12.14
C VAL A 158 11.61 -9.36 -12.40
N ALA A 159 12.88 -9.33 -12.79
CA ALA A 159 13.67 -10.55 -12.92
C ALA A 159 13.73 -11.34 -11.60
N PRO A 160 13.52 -12.67 -11.63
CA PRO A 160 13.66 -13.50 -10.45
C PRO A 160 15.05 -13.45 -9.83
N LEU A 161 15.10 -13.51 -8.50
CA LEU A 161 16.33 -13.74 -7.75
C LEU A 161 16.76 -15.21 -7.85
N SER A 162 18.06 -15.47 -7.69
CA SER A 162 18.52 -16.84 -7.53
C SER A 162 18.05 -17.41 -6.18
N MET A 163 17.86 -18.74 -6.11
CA MET A 163 17.45 -19.42 -4.88
C MET A 163 18.48 -19.20 -3.75
N SER A 164 19.77 -19.26 -4.07
CA SER A 164 20.86 -19.06 -3.11
C SER A 164 20.90 -17.65 -2.51
N GLU A 165 20.61 -16.62 -3.32
CA GLU A 165 20.51 -15.24 -2.82
C GLU A 165 19.30 -15.10 -1.88
N ALA A 166 18.15 -15.65 -2.26
CA ALA A 166 16.93 -15.59 -1.45
C ALA A 166 17.10 -16.31 -0.11
N GLN A 167 17.72 -17.49 -0.10
CA GLN A 167 18.02 -18.25 1.12
C GLN A 167 19.00 -17.51 2.06
N THR A 168 20.03 -16.87 1.50
CA THR A 168 20.96 -16.04 2.28
C THR A 168 20.21 -14.88 2.94
N TYR A 169 19.42 -14.14 2.15
CA TYR A 169 18.61 -13.03 2.66
C TYR A 169 17.63 -13.47 3.76
N ASP A 170 16.92 -14.59 3.56
CA ASP A 170 16.01 -15.13 4.58
C ASP A 170 16.77 -15.48 5.88
N LYS A 171 17.92 -16.13 5.77
CA LYS A 171 18.74 -16.51 6.93
C LYS A 171 19.15 -15.30 7.76
N GLU A 172 19.52 -14.20 7.12
CA GLU A 172 19.86 -12.95 7.80
C GLU A 172 18.66 -12.30 8.50
N ARG A 173 17.46 -12.48 7.96
CA ARG A 173 16.21 -11.91 8.50
C ARG A 173 15.53 -12.82 9.54
N ARG A 174 15.91 -14.08 9.68
CA ARG A 174 15.25 -15.04 10.60
C ARG A 174 15.34 -14.68 12.08
N SER A 175 16.40 -13.97 12.49
CA SER A 175 16.62 -13.60 13.89
C SER A 175 15.89 -12.33 14.33
N VAL A 176 15.26 -11.59 13.40
CA VAL A 176 14.67 -10.27 13.67
C VAL A 176 13.35 -10.05 12.92
N GLY A 177 12.54 -9.11 13.39
CA GLY A 177 11.30 -8.70 12.71
C GLY A 177 10.15 -9.68 12.86
N TRP A 178 9.32 -9.79 11.81
CA TRP A 178 8.02 -10.47 11.89
C TRP A 178 8.14 -12.01 11.95
N ARG A 179 9.21 -12.60 11.38
CA ARG A 179 9.43 -14.06 11.30
C ARG A 179 9.45 -14.74 12.68
N PRO A 180 10.34 -14.37 13.62
CA PRO A 180 10.39 -15.01 14.93
C PRO A 180 9.15 -14.71 15.79
N HIS A 181 8.53 -13.54 15.62
CA HIS A 181 7.28 -13.20 16.31
C HIS A 181 6.12 -14.09 15.83
N THR A 182 6.03 -14.32 14.52
CA THR A 182 4.92 -15.04 13.90
C THR A 182 5.05 -16.54 14.07
N TYR A 183 6.25 -17.12 13.95
CA TYR A 183 6.44 -18.58 13.95
C TYR A 183 7.26 -19.14 15.11
N GLY A 184 7.75 -18.28 16.01
CA GLY A 184 8.65 -18.72 17.08
C GLY A 184 10.07 -18.92 16.58
N ALA A 185 10.88 -19.62 17.38
CA ALA A 185 12.31 -19.75 17.14
C ALA A 185 12.66 -20.69 15.97
N ASP A 186 11.90 -21.76 15.77
CA ASP A 186 12.20 -22.81 14.78
C ASP A 186 10.95 -23.24 14.00
N PRO A 187 10.52 -22.47 12.98
CA PRO A 187 9.55 -22.95 12.00
C PRO A 187 10.13 -24.07 11.14
N THR A 188 9.27 -24.97 10.67
CA THR A 188 9.56 -25.80 9.50
C THR A 188 9.53 -24.89 8.27
N ILE A 189 10.56 -24.96 7.44
CA ILE A 189 10.72 -24.11 6.26
C ILE A 189 10.76 -24.98 5.01
N SER A 190 10.01 -24.61 3.99
CA SER A 190 10.14 -25.18 2.65
C SER A 190 10.33 -24.09 1.60
N TRP A 191 11.09 -24.40 0.55
CA TRP A 191 11.40 -23.48 -0.54
C TRP A 191 10.78 -23.97 -1.83
N HIS A 192 10.19 -23.03 -2.56
CA HIS A 192 9.47 -23.26 -3.81
C HIS A 192 9.78 -22.14 -4.79
N LYS A 193 9.26 -22.27 -6.02
CA LYS A 193 9.24 -21.16 -6.98
C LYS A 193 7.81 -20.85 -7.39
N LEU A 194 7.53 -19.56 -7.58
CA LEU A 194 6.28 -19.07 -8.14
C LEU A 194 6.61 -18.14 -9.31
N ALA A 195 6.27 -18.55 -10.53
CA ALA A 195 6.69 -17.84 -11.75
C ALA A 195 8.21 -17.60 -11.79
N GLY A 196 9.00 -18.60 -11.37
CA GLY A 196 10.45 -18.51 -11.25
C GLY A 196 10.99 -17.74 -10.04
N HIS A 197 10.17 -16.98 -9.30
CA HIS A 197 10.60 -16.28 -8.09
C HIS A 197 10.72 -17.22 -6.89
N PRO A 198 11.81 -17.15 -6.10
CA PRO A 198 11.94 -17.89 -4.86
C PRO A 198 10.82 -17.55 -3.86
N VAL A 199 10.17 -18.58 -3.33
CA VAL A 199 9.17 -18.48 -2.28
C VAL A 199 9.61 -19.33 -1.09
N VAL A 200 9.56 -18.74 0.09
CA VAL A 200 9.76 -19.44 1.35
C VAL A 200 8.41 -19.62 2.05
N ILE A 201 8.09 -20.84 2.45
CA ILE A 201 6.89 -21.16 3.22
C ILE A 201 7.31 -21.53 4.64
N TYR A 202 6.76 -20.83 5.62
CA TYR A 202 6.96 -21.13 7.04
C TYR A 202 5.75 -21.87 7.59
N GLU A 203 6.02 -22.95 8.31
CA GLU A 203 5.04 -23.78 8.99
C GLU A 203 5.43 -23.89 10.47
N SER A 204 4.43 -23.78 11.35
CA SER A 204 4.59 -23.97 12.78
C SER A 204 3.35 -24.67 13.30
N GLU A 205 3.52 -25.59 14.24
CA GLU A 205 2.41 -26.33 14.84
C GLU A 205 1.35 -25.38 15.40
N GLY A 206 0.08 -25.63 15.06
CA GLY A 206 -1.07 -24.81 15.48
C GLY A 206 -1.17 -23.42 14.81
N LYS A 207 -0.31 -23.10 13.83
CA LYS A 207 -0.35 -21.83 13.08
C LYS A 207 -0.60 -22.06 11.60
N ARG A 208 -1.23 -21.08 10.95
CA ARG A 208 -1.39 -21.08 9.49
C ARG A 208 -0.02 -20.92 8.83
N SER A 209 0.25 -21.70 7.79
CA SER A 209 1.41 -21.47 6.93
C SER A 209 1.33 -20.07 6.31
N ARG A 210 2.48 -19.45 6.03
CA ARG A 210 2.51 -18.33 5.07
C ARG A 210 3.67 -18.48 4.12
N GLY A 211 3.39 -18.19 2.86
CA GLY A 211 4.39 -18.01 1.83
C GLY A 211 4.86 -16.56 1.76
N THR A 212 6.16 -16.37 1.58
CA THR A 212 6.76 -15.09 1.24
C THR A 212 7.58 -15.27 -0.01
N LEU A 213 7.20 -14.58 -1.08
CA LEU A 213 8.02 -14.44 -2.27
C LEU A 213 9.15 -13.45 -1.99
N ILE A 214 10.37 -13.75 -2.41
CA ILE A 214 11.54 -12.87 -2.22
C ILE A 214 11.96 -12.37 -3.60
N CYS A 215 11.96 -11.05 -3.78
CA CYS A 215 12.32 -10.44 -5.06
C CYS A 215 13.14 -9.16 -4.89
N ARG A 216 13.78 -8.71 -5.98
CA ARG A 216 14.55 -7.47 -5.99
C ARG A 216 13.78 -6.39 -6.72
N ILE A 217 13.37 -5.36 -5.99
CA ILE A 217 12.66 -4.20 -6.55
C ILE A 217 13.53 -2.97 -6.33
N ARG A 218 13.78 -2.23 -7.41
CA ARG A 218 14.61 -1.00 -7.36
C ARG A 218 16.00 -1.20 -6.73
N GLY A 219 16.58 -2.39 -6.91
CA GLY A 219 17.91 -2.73 -6.40
C GLY A 219 17.92 -3.34 -5.00
N GLU A 220 16.80 -3.31 -4.27
CA GLU A 220 16.70 -3.85 -2.91
C GLU A 220 15.95 -5.19 -2.89
N ILE A 221 16.43 -6.14 -2.08
CA ILE A 221 15.71 -7.41 -1.85
C ILE A 221 14.62 -7.18 -0.80
N GLN A 222 13.40 -7.56 -1.13
CA GLN A 222 12.20 -7.29 -0.33
C GLN A 222 11.32 -8.54 -0.17
N ASP A 223 10.57 -8.58 0.93
CA ASP A 223 9.59 -9.62 1.24
C ASP A 223 8.24 -9.30 0.56
N PHE A 224 7.73 -10.24 -0.24
CA PHE A 224 6.41 -10.18 -0.86
C PHE A 224 5.51 -11.22 -0.21
N HIS A 225 4.71 -10.82 0.78
CA HIS A 225 3.79 -11.74 1.47
C HIS A 225 2.74 -12.28 0.51
N LEU A 226 2.61 -13.60 0.37
CA LEU A 226 1.54 -14.15 -0.44
C LEU A 226 0.20 -13.97 0.30
N SER A 227 -0.79 -13.45 -0.43
CA SER A 227 -2.18 -13.38 0.02
C SER A 227 -2.81 -14.77 0.06
N LEU A 228 -3.97 -14.85 0.70
CA LEU A 228 -4.78 -16.07 0.73
C LEU A 228 -5.16 -16.58 -0.67
N ALA A 229 -5.31 -15.66 -1.63
CA ALA A 229 -5.62 -15.98 -3.02
C ALA A 229 -4.40 -16.57 -3.75
N GLU A 230 -3.19 -16.17 -3.35
CA GLU A 230 -1.93 -16.61 -3.93
C GLU A 230 -1.42 -17.92 -3.30
N GLU A 231 -1.84 -18.25 -2.07
CA GLU A 231 -1.52 -19.52 -1.40
C GLU A 231 -2.04 -20.77 -2.18
N GLY A 232 -3.06 -20.59 -3.02
CA GLY A 232 -3.63 -21.66 -3.87
C GLY A 232 -3.02 -21.78 -5.26
N LEU A 233 -2.01 -20.96 -5.60
CA LEU A 233 -1.34 -21.04 -6.90
C LEU A 233 -0.43 -22.27 -6.97
N ASN A 234 -0.32 -22.86 -8.16
CA ASN A 234 0.61 -23.95 -8.40
C ASN A 234 2.04 -23.41 -8.30
N PHE A 235 2.76 -23.84 -7.26
CA PHE A 235 4.20 -23.66 -7.18
C PHE A 235 4.89 -24.57 -8.21
N ASP A 236 5.92 -24.05 -8.87
CA ASP A 236 6.76 -24.87 -9.73
C ASP A 236 7.41 -25.95 -8.85
N THR A 237 7.12 -27.22 -9.12
CA THR A 237 7.37 -28.36 -8.23
C THR A 237 8.84 -28.81 -8.11
N ASP A 238 9.80 -27.93 -8.42
CA ASP A 238 11.20 -28.14 -8.10
C ASP A 238 11.44 -27.84 -6.61
N ILE A 239 11.01 -28.77 -5.76
CA ILE A 239 11.15 -28.68 -4.30
C ILE A 239 12.62 -28.88 -3.94
N GLU A 240 13.35 -27.79 -3.70
CA GLU A 240 14.60 -27.83 -2.92
C GLU A 240 14.25 -27.71 -1.44
N GLN A 241 13.88 -28.83 -0.81
CA GLN A 241 13.71 -28.89 0.65
C GLN A 241 15.05 -28.72 1.35
N ALA A 242 15.40 -27.49 1.70
CA ALA A 242 16.46 -27.22 2.64
C ALA A 242 15.92 -27.42 4.07
N VAL A 243 16.14 -28.59 4.66
CA VAL A 243 15.96 -28.78 6.11
C VAL A 243 16.99 -27.89 6.81
N ALA A 244 16.52 -26.87 7.52
CA ALA A 244 17.42 -26.04 8.31
C ALA A 244 17.90 -26.84 9.52
N THR A 245 19.14 -27.34 9.47
CA THR A 245 19.81 -27.89 10.66
C THR A 245 20.25 -26.74 11.55
N SER A 246 19.71 -26.67 12.76
CA SER A 246 20.06 -25.66 13.75
C SER A 246 21.50 -25.85 14.22
N ALA A 247 22.34 -24.84 13.99
CA ALA A 247 23.58 -24.65 14.73
C ALA A 247 23.49 -23.28 15.39
N ASN A 248 23.29 -23.31 16.71
CA ASN A 248 23.36 -22.25 17.73
C ASN A 248 22.08 -22.15 18.58
N GLY A 249 21.87 -23.20 19.39
CA GLY A 249 21.25 -23.02 20.69
C GLY A 249 22.22 -22.23 21.59
N GLU A 250 21.66 -21.43 22.50
CA GLU A 250 22.34 -20.58 23.49
C GLU A 250 22.81 -19.20 23.02
N LEU A 251 21.86 -18.26 22.90
CA LEU A 251 22.04 -16.85 23.30
C LEU A 251 20.69 -16.12 23.26
N GLY A 252 19.80 -16.42 24.21
CA GLY A 252 18.49 -15.76 24.28
C GLY A 252 17.78 -15.78 25.64
N ALA A 253 18.40 -16.30 26.69
CA ALA A 253 17.76 -16.43 28.01
C ALA A 253 18.18 -15.34 29.03
N LYS A 254 18.72 -14.20 28.60
CA LYS A 254 19.22 -13.16 29.51
C LYS A 254 18.85 -11.71 29.14
N THR A 255 17.66 -11.48 28.59
CA THR A 255 17.06 -10.13 28.62
C THR A 255 15.56 -10.29 28.53
N PHE A 256 14.89 -10.40 29.67
CA PHE A 256 13.57 -9.83 29.98
C PHE A 256 13.14 -10.44 31.32
N GLY A 257 13.06 -9.58 32.35
CA GLY A 257 12.69 -9.97 33.70
C GLY A 257 11.33 -10.69 33.72
N THR A 258 11.29 -11.78 34.48
CA THR A 258 10.09 -12.52 34.84
C THR A 258 9.05 -11.57 35.43
N ARG A 259 7.98 -11.29 34.68
CA ARG A 259 6.83 -10.52 35.19
C ARG A 259 6.01 -11.43 36.11
N PRO A 260 5.81 -11.11 37.39
CA PRO A 260 5.02 -11.95 38.28
C PRO A 260 3.53 -11.92 37.91
N LYS A 261 2.90 -13.10 37.92
CA LYS A 261 1.45 -13.28 37.84
C LYS A 261 0.77 -12.55 39.01
N ARG A 262 -0.21 -11.69 38.73
CA ARG A 262 -1.23 -11.27 39.72
C ARG A 262 -2.58 -11.81 39.28
N GLY A 263 -3.23 -12.53 40.19
CA GLY A 263 -4.61 -12.97 40.08
C GLY A 263 -5.62 -11.93 40.60
N SER A 264 -6.87 -12.25 40.30
CA SER A 264 -8.17 -11.81 40.87
C SER A 264 -8.58 -10.33 40.82
N GLU A 265 -9.64 -10.11 40.03
CA GLU A 265 -10.84 -9.24 40.19
C GLU A 265 -10.73 -7.87 40.90
N VAL A 266 -11.11 -6.79 40.20
CA VAL A 266 -12.15 -5.79 40.55
C VAL A 266 -12.56 -5.02 39.27
N SER A 267 -13.84 -4.65 39.19
CA SER A 267 -14.55 -3.98 38.09
C SER A 267 -14.29 -2.48 37.89
N MET A 268 -14.66 -2.03 36.69
CA MET A 268 -15.20 -0.73 36.28
C MET A 268 -14.29 0.50 36.07
N ASP A 269 -14.67 1.17 34.97
CA ASP A 269 -14.51 2.57 34.56
C ASP A 269 -13.28 3.07 33.78
N GLN A 270 -13.61 3.47 32.55
CA GLN A 270 -13.20 4.66 31.78
C GLN A 270 -11.76 5.20 31.88
N ALA A 271 -11.10 5.24 30.72
CA ALA A 271 -10.41 6.40 30.13
C ALA A 271 -9.92 5.97 28.72
N CYS A 272 -10.37 6.56 27.60
CA CYS A 272 -9.97 7.84 27.03
C CYS A 272 -8.44 8.04 26.87
N LEU A 273 -8.05 8.39 25.63
CA LEU A 273 -6.78 8.99 25.16
C LEU A 273 -5.64 7.99 24.85
N PHE A 274 -4.91 8.03 23.72
CA PHE A 274 -4.74 8.95 22.59
C PHE A 274 -4.57 8.14 21.29
#